data_AF-A0A9N9FL34-F1
#
_entry.id   AF-A0A9N9FL34-F1
#
_cell.length_a   1.000
_cell.length_b   1.000
_cell.length_c   1.000
_cell.angle_alpha   90.00
_cell.angle_beta   90.00
_cell.angle_gamma   90.00
#
_symmetry.space_group_name_H-M   'P 1'
#
loop_
_entity.id
_entity.type
_entity.pdbx_description
1 polymer ?
#
loop_
_entity_poly.entity_id
_entity_poly.type
_entity_poly.pdbx_seq_one_letter_code
_entity_poly.pdbx_strand_id
1 'polypeptide(L)'
;MLNYGEEAFISCGATLDLSDVIFGQYRAITAKDDRCLSELSDNIFTRYLTLVGAAYALKRVGKKNCAMCFFGDGAASEGDFHAALNFAATMQCPVIFCRNNSFAISTPALEQYKGDGIASRSGNDVWAVYNSDDSSAYRSKKEVETWMRYDNPITSFHRRLHNKGWWNDEKEAKYRTDIRKEILKSFSKAEKMHKPSLTELFSDVYDKPT
;
A
#
# COMPACT_ATOMS: atom_id res chain seq x y z
N MET A 1 0.68 12.57 -26.42
CA MET A 1 0.65 11.26 -25.72
C MET A 1 1.87 11.24 -24.82
N LEU A 2 1.70 11.55 -23.53
CA LEU A 2 2.79 11.50 -22.56
C LEU A 2 2.72 10.12 -21.89
N ASN A 3 3.68 9.26 -22.22
CA ASN A 3 3.93 8.01 -21.50
C ASN A 3 4.49 8.37 -20.14
N TYR A 4 3.65 8.37 -19.10
CA TYR A 4 4.12 8.41 -17.72
C TYR A 4 4.68 7.02 -17.38
N GLY A 5 5.96 6.98 -16.99
CA GLY A 5 6.60 5.76 -16.50
C GLY A 5 5.92 5.30 -15.21
N GLU A 6 5.66 4.00 -15.13
CA GLU A 6 5.02 3.34 -13.98
C GLU A 6 6.05 3.17 -12.86
N GLU A 7 5.80 3.79 -11.70
CA GLU A 7 6.65 3.72 -10.51
C GLU A 7 6.12 2.63 -9.56
N ALA A 8 7.03 1.86 -8.95
CA ALA A 8 6.65 0.88 -7.94
C ALA A 8 6.30 1.58 -6.63
N PHE A 9 5.02 1.67 -6.29
CA PHE A 9 4.57 2.30 -5.04
C PHE A 9 4.70 1.34 -3.85
N ILE A 10 5.38 1.79 -2.80
CA ILE A 10 5.28 1.20 -1.46
C ILE A 10 4.27 2.02 -0.68
N SER A 11 3.25 1.40 -0.09
CA SER A 11 2.35 2.07 0.85
C SER A 11 2.56 1.49 2.24
N CYS A 12 2.71 2.34 3.26
CA CYS A 12 2.83 1.86 4.62
C CYS A 12 1.84 2.57 5.54
N GLY A 13 1.24 1.81 6.44
CA GLY A 13 0.25 2.27 7.40
C GLY A 13 0.58 1.68 8.76
N ALA A 14 0.86 2.55 9.73
CA ALA A 14 0.98 2.14 11.12
C ALA A 14 -0.37 2.40 11.80
N THR A 15 -1.02 1.40 12.38
CA THR A 15 -2.23 1.67 13.18
C THR A 15 -1.82 2.46 14.42
N LEU A 16 -2.31 3.68 14.56
CA LEU A 16 -2.11 4.53 15.74
C LEU A 16 -3.47 4.87 16.32
N ASP A 17 -3.52 5.15 17.60
CA ASP A 17 -4.70 5.78 18.18
C ASP A 17 -4.70 7.28 17.84
N LEU A 18 -5.87 7.92 17.85
CA LEU A 18 -6.14 9.31 17.46
C LEU A 18 -5.20 10.37 18.07
N SER A 19 -4.58 10.05 19.21
CA SER A 19 -3.71 10.93 19.98
C SER A 19 -2.22 10.86 19.63
N ASP A 20 -1.79 9.86 18.84
CA ASP A 20 -0.37 9.54 18.75
C ASP A 20 0.25 9.99 17.43
N VAL A 21 1.13 10.97 17.56
CA VAL A 21 2.00 11.47 16.52
C VAL A 21 3.14 10.48 16.29
N ILE A 22 3.18 9.83 15.12
CA ILE A 22 4.44 9.27 14.62
C ILE A 22 5.11 10.33 13.77
N PHE A 23 6.33 10.69 14.16
CA PHE A 23 7.24 11.47 13.33
C PHE A 23 7.79 10.57 12.22
N GLY A 24 7.07 10.52 11.09
CA GLY A 24 7.67 10.25 9.79
C GLY A 24 8.36 11.52 9.30
N GLN A 25 9.36 11.38 8.43
CA GLN A 25 10.30 12.45 8.03
C GLN A 25 9.65 13.70 7.40
N TYR A 26 8.35 13.68 7.13
CA TYR A 26 7.54 14.84 6.79
C TYR A 26 6.22 14.75 7.57
N ARG A 27 6.07 15.66 8.55
CA ARG A 27 4.87 15.90 9.38
C ARG A 27 4.44 14.78 10.34
N ALA A 28 3.97 15.23 11.50
CA ALA A 28 2.94 14.53 12.25
C ALA A 28 1.68 14.44 11.37
N ILE A 29 1.48 13.32 10.67
CA ILE A 29 0.19 13.05 10.06
C ILE A 29 -0.74 12.72 11.22
N THR A 30 -1.34 13.75 11.81
CA THR A 30 -2.61 13.55 12.52
C THR A 30 -3.55 12.93 11.50
N ALA A 31 -4.12 11.79 11.87
CA ALA A 31 -5.14 11.09 11.10
C ALA A 31 -6.24 12.11 10.73
N LYS A 32 -6.17 12.67 9.51
CA LYS A 32 -7.30 13.39 8.94
C LYS A 32 -8.34 12.31 8.66
N ASP A 33 -9.35 12.25 9.52
CA ASP A 33 -10.49 11.32 9.48
C ASP A 33 -10.22 9.89 10.01
N ASP A 34 -9.70 9.72 11.23
CA ASP A 34 -9.57 8.41 11.92
C ASP A 34 -8.73 7.33 11.18
N ARG A 35 -8.02 7.71 10.11
CA ARG A 35 -7.21 6.82 9.28
C ARG A 35 -5.73 6.99 9.55
N CYS A 36 -5.07 5.89 9.91
CA CYS A 36 -3.63 5.87 10.20
C CYS A 36 -2.84 5.36 8.99
N LEU A 37 -2.77 6.20 7.96
CA LEU A 37 -1.99 5.96 6.75
C LEU A 37 -0.87 6.99 6.70
N SER A 38 0.36 6.53 6.42
CA SER A 38 1.45 7.47 6.17
C SER A 38 1.44 7.92 4.71
N GLU A 39 1.93 9.13 4.45
CA GLU A 39 2.01 9.70 3.11
C GLU A 39 2.78 8.78 2.15
N LEU A 40 2.37 8.80 0.89
CA LEU A 40 3.07 8.07 -0.16
C LEU A 40 4.35 8.80 -0.54
N SER A 41 5.43 8.05 -0.72
CA SER A 41 6.69 8.53 -1.29
C SER A 41 7.05 7.62 -2.45
N ASP A 42 7.51 8.22 -3.54
CA ASP A 42 7.97 7.51 -4.74
C ASP A 42 9.32 6.82 -4.50
N ASN A 43 9.96 7.10 -3.36
CA ASN A 43 11.17 6.44 -2.95
C ASN A 43 10.87 5.04 -2.36
N ILE A 44 11.25 4.01 -3.11
CA ILE A 44 11.09 2.59 -2.78
C ILE A 44 11.96 2.17 -1.56
N PHE A 45 12.96 2.96 -1.19
CA PHE A 45 14.00 2.55 -0.24
C PHE A 45 13.60 2.77 1.24
N THR A 46 13.12 3.96 1.59
CA THR A 46 13.19 4.47 2.98
C THR A 46 12.08 4.02 3.93
N ARG A 47 11.12 3.22 3.48
CA ARG A 47 9.86 3.01 4.24
C ARG A 47 9.92 1.85 5.23
N TYR A 48 10.71 0.82 4.97
CA TYR A 48 10.69 -0.38 5.81
C TYR A 48 11.22 -0.13 7.22
N LEU A 49 12.38 0.54 7.32
CA LEU A 49 13.00 0.83 8.62
C LEU A 49 12.19 1.84 9.43
N THR A 50 11.65 2.88 8.76
CA THR A 50 10.76 3.86 9.38
C THR A 50 9.52 3.19 9.98
N LEU A 51 8.93 2.23 9.26
CA LEU A 51 7.82 1.41 9.77
C LEU A 51 8.20 0.59 10.99
N VAL A 52 9.36 -0.10 10.95
CA VAL A 52 9.82 -0.92 12.07
C VAL A 52 10.10 -0.05 13.31
N GLY A 53 10.64 1.16 13.12
CA GLY A 53 10.82 2.15 14.18
C GLY A 53 9.47 2.61 14.77
N ALA A 54 8.49 2.90 13.91
CA ALA A 54 7.12 3.23 14.30
C ALA A 54 6.46 2.11 15.14
N ALA A 55 6.56 0.86 14.69
CA ALA A 55 6.06 -0.30 15.41
C ALA A 55 6.78 -0.53 16.75
N TYR A 56 8.09 -0.28 16.79
CA TYR A 56 8.86 -0.35 18.02
C TYR A 56 8.43 0.73 19.02
N ALA A 57 8.17 1.96 18.55
CA ALA A 57 7.66 3.03 19.39
C ALA A 57 6.29 2.67 19.99
N LEU A 58 5.36 2.16 19.18
CA LEU A 58 4.06 1.66 19.62
C LEU A 58 4.20 0.59 20.72
N LYS A 59 5.10 -0.38 20.50
CA LYS A 59 5.43 -1.41 21.49
C LYS A 59 5.96 -0.81 22.80
N ARG A 60 6.86 0.19 22.72
CA ARG A 60 7.43 0.84 23.91
C ARG A 60 6.41 1.64 24.72
N VAL A 61 5.43 2.24 24.05
CA VAL A 61 4.31 2.95 24.70
C VAL A 61 3.26 1.96 25.26
N GLY A 62 3.38 0.67 24.97
CA GLY A 62 2.46 -0.37 25.45
C GLY A 62 1.14 -0.42 24.69
N LYS A 63 1.08 0.19 23.50
CA LYS A 63 -0.11 0.15 22.65
C LYS A 63 -0.21 -1.19 21.92
N LYS A 64 -1.43 -1.74 21.85
CA LYS A 64 -1.72 -3.02 21.18
C LYS A 64 -1.99 -2.82 19.70
N ASN A 65 -1.05 -2.16 19.03
CA ASN A 65 -1.13 -1.77 17.64
C ASN A 65 -0.06 -2.51 16.82
N CYS A 66 -0.29 -2.62 15.52
CA CYS A 66 0.69 -3.14 14.57
C CYS A 66 0.91 -2.18 13.41
N ALA A 67 2.07 -2.28 12.77
CA ALA A 67 2.38 -1.51 11.58
C ALA A 67 2.49 -2.41 10.36
N MET A 68 1.87 -2.01 9.25
CA MET A 68 1.83 -2.80 8.02
C MET A 68 2.46 -2.04 6.85
N CYS A 69 3.19 -2.75 6.01
CA CYS A 69 3.79 -2.20 4.80
C CYS A 69 3.50 -3.09 3.59
N PHE A 70 2.99 -2.48 2.53
CA PHE A 70 2.81 -3.07 1.21
C PHE A 70 3.99 -2.70 0.33
N PHE A 71 4.59 -3.69 -0.32
CA PHE A 71 5.75 -3.52 -1.19
C PHE A 71 5.69 -4.47 -2.38
N GLY A 72 6.26 -4.06 -3.51
CA GLY A 72 6.39 -4.91 -4.71
C GLY A 72 7.57 -5.88 -4.62
N ASP A 73 7.62 -6.88 -5.51
CA ASP A 73 8.70 -7.87 -5.54
C ASP A 73 10.10 -7.26 -5.73
N GLY A 74 10.23 -6.23 -6.56
CA GLY A 74 11.51 -5.54 -6.77
C GLY A 74 11.99 -4.81 -5.52
N ALA A 75 11.08 -4.20 -4.78
CA ALA A 75 11.38 -3.51 -3.54
C ALA A 75 11.89 -4.46 -2.43
N ALA A 76 11.64 -5.76 -2.56
CA ALA A 76 12.15 -6.79 -1.63
C ALA A 76 13.59 -7.23 -1.94
N SER A 77 14.15 -6.80 -3.07
CA SER A 77 15.55 -7.00 -3.43
C SER A 77 16.46 -5.89 -2.87
N GLU A 78 15.87 -4.83 -2.31
CA GLU A 78 16.60 -3.71 -1.72
C GLU A 78 17.22 -4.06 -0.36
N GLY A 79 18.36 -3.42 -0.05
CA GLY A 79 19.09 -3.64 1.21
C GLY A 79 18.28 -3.26 2.46
N ASP A 80 17.45 -2.21 2.36
CA ASP A 80 16.61 -1.74 3.46
C ASP A 80 15.54 -2.76 3.87
N PHE A 81 15.08 -3.59 2.93
CA PHE A 81 14.16 -4.69 3.24
C PHE A 81 14.81 -5.70 4.18
N HIS A 82 16.06 -6.10 3.88
CA HIS A 82 16.81 -7.02 4.75
C HIS A 82 17.07 -6.42 6.13
N ALA A 83 17.50 -5.15 6.18
CA ALA A 83 17.70 -4.45 7.44
C ALA A 83 16.41 -4.41 8.27
N ALA A 84 15.28 -4.05 7.65
CA ALA A 84 13.99 -3.99 8.34
C ALA A 84 13.51 -5.34 8.87
N LEU A 85 13.67 -6.43 8.10
CA LEU A 85 13.36 -7.78 8.58
C LEU A 85 14.19 -8.14 9.82
N ASN A 86 15.49 -7.84 9.79
CA ASN A 86 16.39 -8.12 10.90
C ASN A 86 16.04 -7.29 12.16
N PHE A 87 15.81 -5.98 12.01
CA PHE A 87 15.39 -5.13 13.12
C PHE A 87 14.02 -5.54 13.68
N ALA A 88 13.06 -5.89 12.82
CA ALA A 88 11.75 -6.36 13.24
C ALA A 88 11.84 -7.65 14.08
N ALA A 89 12.65 -8.61 13.64
CA ALA A 89 12.85 -9.88 14.34
C ALA A 89 13.58 -9.68 15.68
N THR A 90 14.72 -9.00 15.66
CA THR A 90 15.56 -8.80 16.87
C THR A 90 14.87 -7.97 17.94
N MET A 91 14.13 -6.93 17.55
CA MET A 91 13.41 -6.05 18.48
C MET A 91 11.99 -6.55 18.78
N GLN A 92 11.57 -7.66 18.16
CA GLN A 92 10.24 -8.25 18.24
C GLN A 92 9.15 -7.18 18.04
N CYS A 93 9.23 -6.46 16.92
CA CYS A 93 8.28 -5.40 16.57
C CYS A 93 6.99 -5.98 16.00
N PRO A 94 5.80 -5.42 16.32
CA PRO A 94 4.53 -5.84 15.74
C PRO A 94 4.37 -5.29 14.32
N VAL A 95 5.03 -5.93 13.35
CA VAL A 95 5.01 -5.52 11.93
C VAL A 95 4.47 -6.60 11.01
N ILE A 96 3.73 -6.19 9.98
CA ILE A 96 3.23 -7.03 8.90
C ILE A 96 3.84 -6.54 7.57
N PHE A 97 4.46 -7.44 6.85
CA PHE A 97 5.05 -7.19 5.55
C PHE A 97 4.17 -7.83 4.48
N CYS A 98 3.67 -7.03 3.53
CA CYS A 98 2.75 -7.46 2.50
C CYS A 98 3.36 -7.31 1.08
N ARG A 99 3.58 -8.43 0.37
CA ARG A 99 4.06 -8.42 -1.02
C ARG A 99 2.94 -8.01 -1.98
N ASN A 100 3.28 -7.35 -3.10
CA ASN A 100 2.42 -7.00 -4.22
C ASN A 100 2.90 -7.59 -5.58
N ASN A 101 2.03 -8.43 -6.17
CA ASN A 101 1.82 -8.77 -7.60
C ASN A 101 2.86 -9.49 -8.52
N SER A 102 3.95 -10.05 -8.00
CA SER A 102 4.92 -10.91 -8.72
C SER A 102 5.77 -10.24 -9.81
N PHE A 103 5.70 -8.93 -9.95
CA PHE A 103 6.51 -8.18 -10.91
C PHE A 103 7.04 -6.89 -10.30
N ALA A 104 8.12 -6.38 -10.88
CA ALA A 104 8.67 -5.06 -10.60
C ALA A 104 8.73 -4.30 -11.92
N ILE A 105 7.74 -3.46 -12.18
CA ILE A 105 7.54 -2.83 -13.50
C ILE A 105 7.52 -3.94 -14.56
N SER A 106 8.54 -4.05 -15.42
CA SER A 106 8.64 -5.10 -16.44
C SER A 106 9.36 -6.38 -16.01
N THR A 107 10.04 -6.37 -14.86
CA THR A 107 10.88 -7.49 -14.43
C THR A 107 10.05 -8.51 -13.64
N PRO A 108 9.94 -9.77 -14.11
CA PRO A 108 9.22 -10.81 -13.38
C PRO A 108 9.95 -11.23 -12.11
N ALA A 109 9.21 -11.69 -11.09
CA ALA A 109 9.74 -12.18 -9.82
C ALA A 109 10.87 -13.23 -9.97
N LEU A 110 10.78 -14.10 -10.98
CA LEU A 110 11.80 -15.13 -11.25
C LEU A 110 13.16 -14.57 -11.67
N GLU A 111 13.19 -13.33 -12.13
CA GLU A 111 14.42 -12.59 -12.43
C GLU A 111 14.89 -11.76 -11.23
N GLN A 112 13.99 -11.39 -10.33
CA GLN A 112 14.31 -10.69 -9.07
C GLN A 112 14.99 -11.62 -8.06
N TYR A 113 14.57 -12.88 -7.97
CA TYR A 113 15.14 -13.82 -7.03
C TYR A 113 15.01 -15.29 -7.45
N LYS A 114 15.95 -16.12 -6.95
CA LYS A 114 15.99 -17.58 -7.18
C LYS A 114 15.54 -18.42 -5.99
N GLY A 115 15.24 -17.78 -4.85
CA GLY A 115 14.72 -18.45 -3.66
C GLY A 115 13.22 -18.75 -3.76
N ASP A 116 12.70 -19.46 -2.76
CA ASP A 116 11.28 -19.78 -2.64
C ASP A 116 10.46 -18.56 -2.15
N GLY A 117 10.36 -17.56 -3.02
CA GLY A 117 9.63 -16.33 -2.75
C GLY A 117 10.23 -15.42 -1.69
N ILE A 118 9.40 -14.52 -1.15
CA ILE A 118 9.77 -13.57 -0.09
C ILE A 118 9.46 -14.14 1.29
N ALA A 119 8.41 -14.97 1.42
CA ALA A 119 8.03 -15.56 2.71
C ALA A 119 9.17 -16.37 3.35
N SER A 120 9.95 -17.10 2.55
CA SER A 120 11.12 -17.85 3.04
C SER A 120 12.26 -16.98 3.58
N ARG A 121 12.25 -15.66 3.32
CA ARG A 121 13.31 -14.72 3.73
C ARG A 121 13.09 -14.12 5.11
N SER A 122 11.92 -14.30 5.71
CA SER A 122 11.58 -13.73 7.02
C SER A 122 11.09 -14.80 7.99
N GLY A 123 11.56 -14.76 9.24
CA GLY A 123 10.95 -15.52 10.34
C GLY A 123 9.68 -14.89 10.93
N ASN A 124 9.17 -13.80 10.32
CA ASN A 124 7.98 -13.06 10.75
C ASN A 124 6.83 -13.26 9.74
N ASP A 125 5.60 -12.92 10.14
CA ASP A 125 4.38 -13.06 9.31
C ASP A 125 4.42 -12.14 8.07
N VAL A 126 4.92 -12.68 6.95
CA VAL A 126 4.79 -12.08 5.62
C VAL A 126 3.54 -12.60 4.95
N TRP A 127 2.66 -11.70 4.53
CA TRP A 127 1.46 -12.01 3.77
C TRP A 127 1.66 -11.60 2.30
N ALA A 128 1.13 -12.39 1.37
CA ALA A 128 1.15 -12.03 -0.04
C ALA A 128 -0.24 -11.53 -0.45
N VAL A 129 -0.31 -10.33 -1.03
CA VAL A 129 -1.53 -9.76 -1.61
C VAL A 129 -1.27 -9.44 -3.07
N TYR A 130 -2.23 -9.73 -3.95
CA TYR A 130 -2.09 -9.54 -5.38
C TYR A 130 -2.92 -8.33 -5.84
N ASN A 131 -2.30 -7.34 -6.47
CA ASN A 131 -3.02 -6.25 -7.14
C ASN A 131 -2.65 -6.19 -8.64
N SER A 132 -3.64 -5.94 -9.49
CA SER A 132 -3.48 -5.86 -10.94
C SER A 132 -3.08 -4.46 -11.39
N ASP A 133 -1.96 -4.34 -12.09
CA ASP A 133 -1.51 -3.13 -12.80
C ASP A 133 -1.60 -3.32 -14.33
N ASP A 134 -1.62 -2.25 -15.13
CA ASP A 134 -1.75 -2.29 -16.60
C ASP A 134 -0.44 -2.70 -17.30
N SER A 135 -0.18 -4.00 -17.22
CA SER A 135 1.07 -4.64 -17.66
C SER A 135 1.17 -4.96 -19.16
N SER A 136 0.35 -4.33 -20.01
CA SER A 136 0.19 -4.74 -21.42
C SER A 136 1.45 -4.63 -22.29
N ALA A 137 2.46 -3.86 -21.87
CA ALA A 137 3.74 -3.71 -22.58
C ALA A 137 4.71 -4.87 -22.37
N TYR A 138 4.61 -5.60 -21.25
CA TYR A 138 5.60 -6.62 -20.85
C TYR A 138 4.95 -7.92 -20.35
N ARG A 139 3.62 -7.99 -20.23
CA ARG A 139 2.86 -9.21 -19.96
C ARG A 139 1.95 -9.57 -21.12
N SER A 140 1.75 -10.88 -21.32
CA SER A 140 0.84 -11.34 -22.35
C SER A 140 -0.61 -11.09 -21.94
N LYS A 141 -1.44 -10.58 -22.87
CA LYS A 141 -2.89 -10.41 -22.62
C LYS A 141 -3.57 -11.71 -22.18
N LYS A 142 -3.10 -12.84 -22.71
CA LYS A 142 -3.59 -14.18 -22.34
C LYS A 142 -3.36 -14.51 -20.87
N GLU A 143 -2.19 -14.15 -20.33
CA GLU A 143 -1.89 -14.33 -18.90
C GLU A 143 -2.82 -13.45 -18.06
N VAL A 144 -2.94 -12.16 -18.39
CA VAL A 144 -3.80 -11.22 -17.66
C VAL A 144 -5.26 -11.69 -17.67
N GLU A 145 -5.78 -12.10 -18.82
CA GLU A 145 -7.13 -12.65 -18.95
C GLU A 145 -7.32 -13.94 -18.14
N THR A 146 -6.29 -14.78 -18.06
CA THR A 146 -6.32 -16.01 -17.25
C THR A 146 -6.48 -15.65 -15.77
N TRP A 147 -5.66 -14.72 -15.26
CA TRP A 147 -5.79 -14.22 -13.87
C TRP A 147 -7.15 -13.58 -13.61
N MET A 148 -7.60 -12.67 -14.49
CA MET A 148 -8.90 -11.99 -14.33
C MET A 148 -10.08 -12.96 -14.33
N ARG A 149 -9.98 -14.07 -15.08
CA ARG A 149 -11.05 -15.06 -15.22
C ARG A 149 -11.07 -16.08 -14.10
N TYR A 150 -9.91 -16.61 -13.73
CA TYR A 150 -9.82 -17.76 -12.82
C TYR A 150 -9.47 -17.36 -11.39
N ASP A 151 -8.66 -16.32 -11.20
CA ASP A 151 -8.13 -15.94 -9.89
C ASP A 151 -8.27 -14.43 -9.65
N ASN A 152 -9.53 -14.00 -9.58
CA ASN A 152 -9.90 -12.61 -9.30
C ASN A 152 -10.57 -12.54 -7.92
N PRO A 153 -10.05 -11.72 -6.99
CA PRO A 153 -10.56 -11.65 -5.63
C PRO A 153 -12.01 -11.16 -5.57
N ILE A 154 -12.41 -10.26 -6.47
CA ILE A 154 -13.77 -9.72 -6.54
C ILE A 154 -14.73 -10.84 -6.97
N THR A 155 -14.41 -11.58 -8.03
CA THR A 155 -15.32 -12.64 -8.52
C THR A 155 -15.41 -13.81 -7.54
N SER A 156 -14.29 -14.18 -6.91
CA SER A 156 -14.22 -15.21 -5.87
C SER A 156 -15.02 -14.81 -4.62
N PHE A 157 -14.86 -13.58 -4.14
CA PHE A 157 -15.61 -13.09 -2.99
C PHE A 157 -17.09 -12.92 -3.31
N HIS A 158 -17.44 -12.37 -4.47
CA HIS A 158 -18.81 -12.25 -4.96
C HIS A 158 -19.52 -13.61 -4.96
N ARG A 159 -18.88 -14.64 -5.54
CA ARG A 159 -19.41 -16.01 -5.53
C ARG A 159 -19.65 -16.53 -4.11
N ARG A 160 -18.72 -16.29 -3.19
CA ARG A 160 -18.85 -16.71 -1.79
C ARG A 160 -20.03 -16.02 -1.11
N LEU A 161 -20.25 -14.74 -1.37
CA LEU A 161 -21.37 -13.99 -0.80
C LEU A 161 -22.72 -14.45 -1.38
N HIS A 162 -22.78 -14.73 -2.68
CA HIS A 162 -23.97 -15.31 -3.33
C HIS A 162 -24.31 -16.69 -2.76
N ASN A 163 -23.32 -17.56 -2.61
CA ASN A 163 -23.53 -18.91 -2.05
C ASN A 163 -24.07 -18.86 -0.61
N LYS A 164 -23.77 -17.80 0.14
CA LYS A 164 -24.31 -17.56 1.50
C LYS A 164 -25.64 -16.81 1.51
N GLY A 165 -26.15 -16.36 0.36
CA GLY A 165 -27.36 -15.55 0.25
C GLY A 165 -27.21 -14.12 0.80
N TRP A 166 -25.98 -13.67 1.07
CA TRP A 166 -25.72 -12.33 1.62
C TRP A 166 -25.73 -11.24 0.54
N TRP A 167 -25.50 -11.64 -0.71
CA TRP A 167 -25.45 -10.78 -1.88
C TRP A 167 -26.33 -11.30 -3.01
N ASN A 168 -26.80 -10.40 -3.86
CA ASN A 168 -27.62 -10.70 -5.04
C ASN A 168 -27.40 -9.64 -6.13
N ASP A 169 -27.87 -9.93 -7.34
CA ASP A 169 -27.62 -9.08 -8.51
C ASP A 169 -28.28 -7.69 -8.39
N GLU A 170 -29.42 -7.59 -7.69
CA GLU A 170 -30.09 -6.32 -7.43
C GLU A 170 -29.26 -5.40 -6.52
N LYS A 171 -28.70 -5.96 -5.43
CA LYS A 171 -27.79 -5.25 -4.52
C LYS A 171 -26.52 -4.82 -5.24
N GLU A 172 -25.95 -5.69 -6.07
CA GLU A 172 -24.77 -5.38 -6.90
C GLU A 172 -25.04 -4.20 -7.84
N ALA A 173 -26.14 -4.23 -8.59
CA ALA A 173 -26.50 -3.19 -9.54
C ALA A 173 -26.72 -1.83 -8.84
N LYS A 174 -27.38 -1.85 -7.69
CA LYS A 174 -27.58 -0.67 -6.85
C LYS A 174 -26.25 -0.14 -6.33
N TYR A 175 -25.42 -0.99 -5.74
CA TYR A 175 -24.11 -0.62 -5.19
C TYR A 175 -23.18 0.00 -6.24
N ARG A 176 -23.10 -0.59 -7.44
CA ARG A 176 -22.31 -0.03 -8.56
C ARG A 176 -22.78 1.37 -8.94
N THR A 177 -24.09 1.58 -8.99
CA THR A 177 -24.68 2.88 -9.32
C THR A 177 -24.36 3.92 -8.25
N ASP A 178 -24.47 3.55 -6.98
CA ASP A 178 -24.22 4.43 -5.85
C ASP A 178 -22.73 4.81 -5.75
N ILE A 179 -21.81 3.85 -5.88
CA ILE A 179 -20.36 4.11 -5.92
C ILE A 179 -19.98 4.99 -7.12
N ARG A 180 -20.55 4.75 -8.30
CA ARG A 180 -20.28 5.60 -9.48
C ARG A 180 -20.69 7.05 -9.23
N LYS A 181 -21.84 7.28 -8.58
CA LYS A 181 -22.28 8.63 -8.20
C LYS A 181 -21.32 9.28 -7.21
N GLU A 182 -20.86 8.53 -6.21
CA GLU A 182 -19.91 9.02 -5.22
C GLU A 182 -18.57 9.42 -5.86
N ILE A 183 -18.02 8.58 -6.73
CA ILE A 183 -16.79 8.86 -7.47
C ILE A 183 -16.94 10.14 -8.30
N LEU A 184 -18.03 10.27 -9.07
CA LEU A 184 -18.27 11.46 -9.90
C LEU A 184 -18.44 12.74 -9.07
N LYS A 185 -19.09 12.63 -7.90
CA LYS A 185 -19.22 13.74 -6.95
C LYS A 185 -17.85 14.19 -6.43
N SER A 186 -17.01 13.24 -6.03
CA SER A 186 -15.65 13.52 -5.54
C SER A 186 -14.77 14.10 -6.64
N PHE A 187 -14.87 13.59 -7.86
CA PHE A 187 -14.16 14.11 -9.03
C PHE A 187 -14.56 15.56 -9.34
N SER A 188 -15.87 15.85 -9.42
CA SER A 188 -16.35 17.21 -9.66
C SER A 188 -15.98 18.18 -8.53
N LYS A 189 -15.90 17.70 -7.28
CA LYS A 189 -15.38 18.50 -6.17
C LYS A 189 -13.91 18.85 -6.38
N ALA A 190 -13.10 17.87 -6.80
CA ALA A 190 -11.67 18.05 -7.02
C ALA A 190 -11.36 19.00 -8.17
N GLU A 191 -12.08 18.90 -9.29
CA GLU A 191 -11.90 19.79 -10.45
C GLU A 191 -12.15 21.27 -10.14
N LYS A 192 -13.05 21.55 -9.18
CA LYS A 192 -13.38 22.92 -8.76
C LYS A 192 -12.37 23.51 -7.78
N MET A 193 -11.43 22.71 -7.25
CA MET A 193 -10.44 23.22 -6.32
C MET A 193 -9.36 24.02 -7.07
N HIS A 194 -9.13 25.23 -6.61
CA HIS A 194 -8.05 26.08 -7.10
C HIS A 194 -6.69 25.47 -6.74
N LYS A 195 -5.67 25.73 -7.57
CA LYS A 195 -4.29 25.38 -7.22
C LYS A 195 -3.85 26.16 -5.98
N PRO A 196 -2.98 25.56 -5.13
CA PRO A 196 -2.44 26.24 -3.96
C PRO A 196 -1.63 27.48 -4.36
N SER A 197 -1.48 28.44 -3.44
CA SER A 197 -0.67 29.64 -3.65
C SER A 197 0.81 29.27 -3.79
N LEU A 198 1.58 30.06 -4.57
CA LEU A 198 3.03 29.90 -4.67
C LEU A 198 3.75 30.06 -3.33
N THR A 199 3.17 30.80 -2.38
CA THR A 199 3.74 30.94 -1.03
C THR A 199 3.73 29.64 -0.25
N GLU A 200 2.77 28.74 -0.52
CA GLU A 200 2.66 27.44 0.15
C GLU A 200 3.80 26.50 -0.23
N LEU A 201 4.52 26.78 -1.32
CA LEU A 201 5.73 26.03 -1.70
C LEU A 201 6.83 26.11 -0.63
N PHE A 202 6.88 27.22 0.12
CA PHE A 202 7.88 27.45 1.16
C PHE A 202 7.36 27.17 2.56
N SER A 203 6.05 26.96 2.71
CA SER A 203 5.49 26.46 3.97
C SER A 203 5.85 24.99 4.16
N ASP A 204 5.89 24.56 5.42
CA ASP A 204 6.14 23.17 5.82
C ASP A 204 7.53 22.59 5.44
N VAL A 205 8.48 23.41 4.94
CA VAL A 205 9.89 23.00 4.77
C VAL A 205 10.56 22.77 6.13
N TYR A 206 10.24 23.63 7.10
CA TYR A 206 10.64 23.52 8.50
C TYR A 206 9.44 23.82 9.40
N ASP A 207 9.53 23.41 10.67
CA ASP A 207 8.51 23.73 11.69
C ASP A 207 8.32 25.24 11.87
N LYS A 208 9.39 26.02 11.67
CA LYS A 208 9.36 27.48 11.66
C LYS A 208 10.01 28.01 10.38
N PRO A 209 9.44 29.03 9.73
CA PRO A 209 10.05 29.65 8.56
C PRO A 209 11.45 30.17 8.90
N THR A 210 12.40 29.88 8.01
CA THR A 210 13.79 30.40 8.06
C THR A 210 13.88 31.80 7.49
#